data_AF-A0A2N5Z0D3-F1
#
_entry.id   AF-A0A2N5Z0D3-F1
#
_cell.length_a   1.000
_cell.length_b   1.000
_cell.length_c   1.000
_cell.angle_alpha   90.00
_cell.angle_beta   90.00
_cell.angle_gamma   90.00
#
_symmetry.space_group_name_H-M   'P 1'
#
loop_
_entity.id
_entity.type
_entity.pdbx_description
1 polymer ?
#
loop_
_entity_poly.entity_id
_entity_poly.type
_entity_poly.pdbx_seq_one_letter_code
_entity_poly.pdbx_strand_id
1 'polypeptide(L)'
;MIFSMSEKIKYFPITSFAIVMGLSGLSIVFGKFYHLQWLPKIFYDISVFAVLGLFLLFTIIYGLKLMRFPGEVKIDFTHRISINFFSAISISLLLLSIVFYTFYPLLSIAFWWVGLILHTVFMFKTIAFWIQHNFEIKHFNPAWFIPVVGNILVPVVGVDYAPLAISYFYFAVGFFFWIVLFTIFLNRLIFHGQLPEKFIPTFFIILAPPAVGFIAYMRISASWDGFAVFLLFMTYFFI
;
A
#
# COMPACT_ATOMS: atom_id res chain seq x y z
N MET A 1 -12.29 -26.36 -15.24
CA MET A 1 -13.67 -25.86 -15.05
C MET A 1 -13.67 -24.39 -15.45
N ILE A 2 -14.31 -24.02 -16.56
CA ILE A 2 -14.35 -22.62 -17.01
C ILE A 2 -15.47 -21.94 -16.24
N PHE A 3 -15.12 -21.14 -15.23
CA PHE A 3 -16.09 -20.33 -14.48
C PHE A 3 -16.89 -19.44 -15.43
N SER A 4 -18.20 -19.34 -15.19
CA SER A 4 -19.03 -18.36 -15.89
C SER A 4 -18.55 -16.94 -15.56
N MET A 5 -18.83 -15.95 -16.43
CA MET A 5 -18.44 -14.55 -16.18
C MET A 5 -18.97 -14.04 -14.83
N SER A 6 -20.17 -14.51 -14.43
CA SER A 6 -20.79 -14.23 -13.14
C SER A 6 -19.96 -14.78 -11.97
N GLU A 7 -19.50 -16.03 -12.06
CA GLU A 7 -18.66 -16.65 -11.04
C GLU A 7 -17.27 -16.00 -10.93
N LYS A 8 -16.69 -15.57 -12.05
CA LYS A 8 -15.39 -14.85 -12.04
C LYS A 8 -15.48 -13.52 -11.29
N ILE A 9 -16.56 -12.75 -11.47
CA ILE A 9 -16.79 -11.50 -10.74
C ILE A 9 -17.05 -11.82 -9.26
N LYS A 10 -17.86 -12.84 -8.98
CA LYS A 10 -18.21 -13.27 -7.61
C LYS A 10 -16.98 -13.58 -6.76
N TYR A 11 -15.99 -14.29 -7.32
CA TYR A 11 -14.77 -14.69 -6.61
C TYR A 11 -13.55 -13.82 -6.94
N PHE A 12 -13.75 -12.64 -7.54
CA PHE A 12 -12.64 -11.74 -7.83
C PHE A 12 -11.95 -11.32 -6.52
N PRO A 13 -10.63 -11.55 -6.37
CA PRO A 13 -9.97 -11.39 -5.10
C PRO A 13 -9.48 -9.95 -4.90
N ILE A 14 -9.72 -9.42 -3.69
CA ILE A 14 -9.23 -8.09 -3.27
C ILE A 14 -7.70 -7.96 -3.35
N THR A 15 -6.99 -9.08 -3.23
CA THR A 15 -5.52 -9.16 -3.34
C THR A 15 -5.00 -8.71 -4.70
N SER A 16 -5.84 -8.68 -5.74
CA SER A 16 -5.46 -8.21 -7.08
C SER A 16 -4.93 -6.77 -7.08
N PHE A 17 -5.39 -5.93 -6.15
CA PHE A 17 -4.88 -4.55 -6.01
C PHE A 17 -3.39 -4.50 -5.62
N ALA A 18 -2.81 -5.58 -5.09
CA ALA A 18 -1.36 -5.65 -4.87
C ALA A 18 -0.54 -5.55 -6.16
N ILE A 19 -1.10 -5.99 -7.29
CA ILE A 19 -0.48 -5.82 -8.62
C ILE A 19 -0.39 -4.32 -8.94
N VAL A 20 -1.46 -3.57 -8.70
CA VAL A 20 -1.48 -2.11 -8.91
C VAL A 20 -0.46 -1.44 -8.01
N MET A 21 -0.40 -1.80 -6.72
CA MET A 21 0.60 -1.24 -5.80
C MET A 21 2.04 -1.45 -6.31
N GLY A 22 2.39 -2.68 -6.71
CA GLY A 22 3.73 -2.98 -7.22
C GLY A 22 4.07 -2.24 -8.51
N LEU A 23 3.14 -2.21 -9.46
CA LEU A 23 3.33 -1.51 -10.74
C LEU A 23 3.35 0.02 -10.60
N SER A 24 2.62 0.58 -9.62
CA SER A 24 2.75 2.00 -9.30
C SER A 24 4.14 2.32 -8.77
N GLY A 25 4.71 1.47 -7.91
CA GLY A 25 6.10 1.60 -7.47
C GLY A 25 7.09 1.64 -8.64
N LEU A 26 6.94 0.73 -9.61
CA LEU A 26 7.74 0.72 -10.84
C LEU A 26 7.55 2.00 -11.67
N SER A 27 6.31 2.47 -11.79
CA SER A 27 5.99 3.71 -12.53
C SER A 27 6.65 4.94 -11.91
N ILE A 28 6.72 5.01 -10.57
CA ILE A 28 7.44 6.07 -9.85
C ILE A 28 8.93 6.04 -10.21
N VAL A 29 9.55 4.85 -10.26
CA VAL A 29 10.97 4.69 -10.65
C VAL A 29 11.20 5.15 -12.08
N PHE A 30 10.36 4.76 -13.04
CA PHE A 30 10.47 5.24 -14.42
C PHE A 30 10.33 6.76 -14.53
N GLY A 31 9.45 7.38 -13.73
CA GLY A 31 9.36 8.84 -13.65
C GLY A 31 10.68 9.46 -13.18
N LYS A 32 11.32 8.89 -12.15
CA LYS A 32 12.63 9.35 -11.67
C LYS A 32 13.75 9.13 -12.68
N PHE A 33 13.79 7.99 -13.36
CA PHE A 33 14.80 7.70 -14.39
C PHE A 33 14.64 8.62 -15.60
N TYR A 34 13.41 8.98 -15.98
CA TYR A 34 13.19 10.01 -16.97
C TYR A 34 13.73 11.38 -16.52
N HIS A 35 13.46 11.80 -15.29
CA HIS A 35 14.03 13.06 -14.76
C HIS A 35 15.56 13.07 -14.76
N LEU A 36 16.20 11.93 -14.47
CA LEU A 36 17.65 11.76 -14.52
C LEU A 36 18.22 11.60 -15.94
N GLN A 37 17.37 11.64 -16.98
CA GLN A 37 17.73 11.38 -18.39
C GLN A 37 18.30 9.97 -18.63
N TRP A 38 18.02 9.01 -17.76
CA TRP A 38 18.45 7.61 -17.89
C TRP A 38 17.52 6.77 -18.76
N LEU A 39 16.24 7.17 -18.86
CA LEU A 39 15.25 6.51 -19.72
C LEU A 39 14.42 7.54 -20.50
N PRO A 40 14.02 7.24 -21.75
CA PRO A 40 13.07 8.05 -22.49
C PRO A 40 11.70 8.11 -21.79
N LYS A 41 10.99 9.24 -21.93
CA LYS A 41 9.67 9.50 -21.32
C LYS A 41 8.62 8.42 -21.64
N ILE A 42 8.74 7.75 -22.79
CA ILE A 42 7.79 6.74 -23.25
C ILE A 42 7.61 5.59 -22.24
N PHE A 43 8.66 5.18 -21.54
CA PHE A 43 8.57 4.11 -20.53
C PHE A 43 7.71 4.54 -19.34
N TYR A 44 7.89 5.78 -18.89
CA TYR A 44 7.05 6.37 -17.86
C TYR A 44 5.60 6.46 -18.35
N ASP A 45 5.34 7.07 -19.52
CA ASP A 45 3.97 7.26 -20.03
C ASP A 45 3.22 5.92 -20.18
N ILE A 46 3.84 4.92 -20.81
CA ILE A 46 3.24 3.58 -20.95
C ILE A 46 2.93 2.98 -19.57
N SER A 47 3.86 3.05 -18.63
CA SER A 47 3.67 2.48 -17.29
C SER A 47 2.53 3.15 -16.52
N VAL A 48 2.43 4.48 -16.59
CA VAL A 48 1.40 5.28 -15.90
C VAL A 48 0.01 4.96 -16.44
N PHE A 49 -0.17 4.93 -17.76
CA PHE A 49 -1.47 4.61 -18.35
C PHE A 49 -1.85 3.14 -18.14
N ALA A 50 -0.87 2.22 -18.18
CA ALA A 50 -1.10 0.82 -17.88
C ALA A 50 -1.56 0.60 -16.43
N VAL A 51 -0.88 1.22 -15.45
CA VAL A 51 -1.26 1.06 -14.04
C VAL A 51 -2.59 1.74 -13.71
N LEU A 52 -2.87 2.91 -14.30
CA LEU A 52 -4.18 3.56 -14.19
C LEU A 52 -5.28 2.68 -14.79
N GLY A 53 -5.07 2.14 -15.99
CA GLY A 53 -6.01 1.24 -16.64
C GLY A 53 -6.31 -0.01 -15.80
N LEU A 54 -5.29 -0.63 -15.22
CA LEU A 54 -5.44 -1.77 -14.31
C LEU A 54 -6.20 -1.40 -13.03
N PHE A 55 -5.87 -0.26 -12.42
CA PHE A 55 -6.59 0.23 -11.25
C PHE A 55 -8.08 0.44 -11.54
N LEU A 56 -8.41 1.10 -12.65
CA LEU A 56 -9.80 1.32 -13.06
C LEU A 56 -10.50 0.00 -13.36
N LEU A 57 -9.85 -0.92 -14.07
CA LEU A 57 -10.39 -2.25 -14.35
C LEU A 57 -10.73 -3.01 -13.06
N PHE A 58 -9.80 -3.08 -12.10
CA PHE A 58 -10.03 -3.80 -10.84
C PHE A 58 -11.07 -3.09 -9.97
N THR A 59 -11.11 -1.76 -9.98
CA THR A 59 -12.13 -0.98 -9.29
C THR A 59 -13.51 -1.24 -9.86
N ILE A 60 -13.65 -1.30 -11.19
CA ILE A 60 -14.92 -1.62 -11.85
C ILE A 60 -15.35 -3.07 -11.52
N ILE A 61 -14.45 -4.04 -11.62
CA ILE A 61 -14.78 -5.45 -11.34
C ILE A 61 -15.18 -5.62 -9.86
N TYR A 62 -14.43 -5.02 -8.93
CA TYR A 62 -14.75 -5.11 -7.50
C TYR A 62 -16.01 -4.32 -7.14
N GLY A 63 -16.26 -3.18 -7.81
CA GLY A 63 -17.51 -2.43 -7.71
C GLY A 63 -18.72 -3.25 -8.18
N LEU A 64 -18.58 -3.96 -9.30
CA LEU A 64 -19.61 -4.89 -9.77
C LEU A 64 -19.82 -6.06 -8.80
N LYS A 65 -18.75 -6.58 -8.18
CA LYS A 65 -18.83 -7.59 -7.11
C LYS A 65 -19.62 -7.05 -5.91
N LEU A 66 -19.36 -5.81 -5.49
CA LEU A 66 -20.08 -5.16 -4.39
C LEU A 66 -21.58 -4.98 -4.70
N MET A 67 -21.92 -4.57 -5.93
CA MET A 67 -23.31 -4.36 -6.34
C MET A 67 -24.10 -5.67 -6.51
N ARG A 68 -23.48 -6.71 -7.10
CA ARG A 68 -24.17 -7.97 -7.46
C ARG A 68 -24.06 -9.04 -6.37
N PHE A 69 -22.97 -9.04 -5.61
CA PHE A 69 -22.64 -10.06 -4.62
C PHE A 69 -22.14 -9.44 -3.29
N PRO A 70 -22.93 -8.54 -2.65
CA PRO A 70 -22.51 -7.88 -1.41
C PRO A 70 -22.21 -8.88 -0.28
N GLY A 71 -22.87 -10.03 -0.26
CA GLY A 71 -22.58 -11.12 0.68
C GLY A 71 -21.14 -11.66 0.56
N GLU A 72 -20.59 -11.75 -0.65
CA GLU A 72 -19.22 -12.21 -0.88
C GLU A 72 -18.20 -11.14 -0.48
N VAL A 73 -18.50 -9.86 -0.70
CA VAL A 73 -17.64 -8.77 -0.18
C VAL A 73 -17.65 -8.75 1.35
N LYS A 74 -18.79 -9.03 1.99
CA LYS A 74 -18.87 -9.17 3.44
C LYS A 74 -17.99 -10.34 3.92
N ILE A 75 -18.04 -11.48 3.22
CA ILE A 75 -17.16 -12.63 3.52
C ILE A 75 -15.70 -12.21 3.41
N ASP A 76 -15.29 -11.56 2.31
CA ASP A 76 -13.92 -11.05 2.14
C ASP A 76 -13.51 -10.13 3.30
N PHE A 77 -14.40 -9.22 3.72
CA PHE A 77 -14.14 -8.22 4.75
C PHE A 77 -14.04 -8.82 6.16
N THR A 78 -14.71 -9.95 6.40
CA THR A 78 -14.67 -10.68 7.68
C THR A 78 -13.64 -11.81 7.70
N HIS A 79 -12.91 -12.01 6.60
CA HIS A 79 -11.95 -13.09 6.50
C HIS A 79 -10.55 -12.62 6.94
N ARG A 80 -9.93 -13.42 7.83
CA ARG A 80 -8.70 -13.09 8.60
C ARG A 80 -7.50 -12.66 7.77
N ILE A 81 -7.42 -13.05 6.50
CA ILE A 81 -6.31 -12.70 5.61
C ILE A 81 -6.67 -11.53 4.70
N SER A 82 -7.84 -11.59 4.05
CA SER A 82 -8.27 -10.63 3.03
C SER A 82 -8.61 -9.27 3.59
N ILE A 83 -9.02 -9.17 4.86
CA ILE A 83 -9.30 -7.88 5.49
C ILE A 83 -8.12 -6.91 5.41
N ASN A 84 -6.89 -7.41 5.54
CA ASN A 84 -5.68 -6.58 5.46
C ASN A 84 -5.44 -6.04 4.05
N PHE A 85 -5.95 -6.71 3.02
CA PHE A 85 -5.81 -6.30 1.62
C PHE A 85 -6.85 -5.27 1.18
N PHE A 86 -7.91 -4.97 1.94
CA PHE A 86 -8.83 -3.88 1.57
C PHE A 86 -8.13 -2.53 1.49
N SER A 87 -7.17 -2.30 2.38
CA SER A 87 -6.32 -1.11 2.34
C SER A 87 -5.46 -1.02 1.08
N ALA A 88 -5.27 -2.11 0.32
CA ALA A 88 -4.56 -2.06 -0.95
C ALA A 88 -5.27 -1.15 -1.97
N ILE A 89 -6.60 -1.04 -1.95
CA ILE A 89 -7.34 -0.09 -2.81
C ILE A 89 -6.89 1.35 -2.51
N SER A 90 -6.91 1.72 -1.23
CA SER A 90 -6.53 3.07 -0.80
C SER A 90 -5.05 3.35 -1.01
N ILE A 91 -4.18 2.35 -0.83
CA ILE A 91 -2.75 2.49 -1.07
C ILE A 91 -2.46 2.64 -2.56
N SER A 92 -3.17 1.92 -3.43
CA SER A 92 -3.10 2.14 -4.88
C SER A 92 -3.46 3.58 -5.25
N LEU A 93 -4.48 4.17 -4.64
CA LEU A 93 -4.82 5.59 -4.86
C LEU A 93 -3.69 6.53 -4.40
N LEU A 94 -3.13 6.31 -3.20
CA LEU A 94 -2.01 7.12 -2.71
C LEU A 94 -0.75 6.97 -3.60
N LEU A 95 -0.46 5.76 -4.09
CA LEU A 95 0.65 5.53 -5.02
C LEU A 95 0.38 6.16 -6.39
N LEU A 96 -0.84 6.09 -6.91
CA LEU A 96 -1.23 6.80 -8.12
C LEU A 96 -1.11 8.32 -7.93
N SER A 97 -1.42 8.85 -6.75
CA SER A 97 -1.14 10.25 -6.45
C SER A 97 0.35 10.57 -6.63
N ILE A 98 1.25 9.76 -6.05
CA ILE A 98 2.70 9.95 -6.20
C ILE A 98 3.14 9.85 -7.67
N VAL A 99 2.60 8.89 -8.43
CA VAL A 99 2.88 8.74 -9.88
C VAL A 99 2.51 10.01 -10.64
N PHE A 100 1.30 10.53 -10.43
CA PHE A 100 0.76 11.66 -11.18
C PHE A 100 1.28 13.03 -10.68
N TYR A 101 2.04 13.06 -9.58
CA TYR A 101 2.49 14.28 -8.90
C TYR A 101 3.13 15.32 -9.83
N THR A 102 4.15 14.92 -10.60
CA THR A 102 4.93 15.86 -11.42
C THR A 102 4.16 16.33 -12.65
N PHE A 103 3.46 15.42 -13.35
CA PHE A 103 2.94 15.68 -14.70
C PHE A 103 1.45 16.04 -14.73
N TYR A 104 0.69 15.63 -13.70
CA TYR A 104 -0.76 15.79 -13.65
C TYR A 104 -1.22 16.13 -12.22
N PRO A 105 -0.86 17.31 -11.69
CA PRO A 105 -1.04 17.66 -10.28
C PRO A 105 -2.52 17.65 -9.83
N LEU A 106 -3.46 18.00 -10.70
CA LEU A 106 -4.90 17.95 -10.40
C LEU A 106 -5.42 16.51 -10.22
N LEU A 107 -4.92 15.55 -11.01
CA LEU A 107 -5.25 14.14 -10.80
C LEU A 107 -4.57 13.62 -9.54
N SER A 108 -3.33 14.04 -9.31
CA SER A 108 -2.57 13.65 -8.12
C SER A 108 -3.26 14.07 -6.82
N ILE A 109 -3.74 15.32 -6.71
CA ILE A 109 -4.44 15.80 -5.51
C ILE A 109 -5.79 15.09 -5.32
N ALA A 110 -6.51 14.78 -6.41
CA ALA A 110 -7.77 14.04 -6.34
C ALA A 110 -7.55 12.60 -5.82
N PHE A 111 -6.57 11.90 -6.39
CA PHE A 111 -6.19 10.57 -5.91
C PHE A 111 -5.71 10.59 -4.46
N TRP A 112 -5.00 11.64 -4.05
CA TRP A 112 -4.53 11.79 -2.69
C TRP A 112 -5.68 11.91 -1.69
N TRP A 113 -6.64 12.83 -1.91
CA TRP A 113 -7.76 13.04 -1.00
C TRP A 113 -8.67 11.82 -0.91
N VAL A 114 -9.02 11.21 -2.06
CA VAL A 114 -9.84 9.99 -2.07
C VAL A 114 -9.08 8.84 -1.39
N GLY A 115 -7.78 8.70 -1.69
CA GLY A 115 -6.91 7.71 -1.08
C GLY A 115 -6.81 7.87 0.44
N LEU A 116 -6.59 9.09 0.92
CA LEU A 116 -6.48 9.42 2.34
C LEU A 116 -7.75 9.04 3.11
N ILE A 117 -8.91 9.49 2.63
CA ILE A 117 -10.21 9.24 3.29
C ILE A 117 -10.48 7.74 3.34
N LEU A 118 -10.34 7.04 2.20
CA LEU A 118 -10.54 5.60 2.15
C LEU A 118 -9.53 4.84 3.01
N HIS A 119 -8.26 5.23 3.01
CA HIS A 119 -7.22 4.58 3.80
C HIS A 119 -7.53 4.68 5.29
N THR A 120 -7.95 5.87 5.74
CA THR A 120 -8.33 6.11 7.13
C THR A 120 -9.48 5.21 7.56
N VAL A 121 -10.52 5.10 6.73
CA VAL A 121 -11.66 4.21 7.01
C VAL A 121 -11.22 2.75 7.06
N PHE A 122 -10.43 2.29 6.08
CA PHE A 122 -9.96 0.90 6.04
C PHE A 122 -9.03 0.58 7.21
N MET A 123 -8.09 1.47 7.55
CA MET A 123 -7.20 1.33 8.70
C MET A 123 -8.02 1.12 9.99
N PHE A 124 -8.96 2.00 10.30
CA PHE A 124 -9.74 1.88 11.53
C PHE A 124 -10.64 0.63 11.54
N LYS A 125 -11.24 0.28 10.40
CA LYS A 125 -12.05 -0.95 10.30
C LYS A 125 -11.19 -2.21 10.50
N THR A 126 -10.00 -2.24 9.92
CA THR A 126 -9.08 -3.37 10.07
C THR A 126 -8.55 -3.48 11.50
N ILE A 127 -8.15 -2.37 12.14
CA ILE A 127 -7.76 -2.36 13.57
C ILE A 127 -8.92 -2.83 14.45
N ALA A 128 -10.14 -2.31 14.24
CA ALA A 128 -11.30 -2.73 15.00
C ALA A 128 -11.56 -4.24 14.86
N PHE A 129 -11.42 -4.77 13.65
CA PHE A 129 -11.54 -6.20 13.41
C PHE A 129 -10.45 -7.01 14.14
N TRP A 130 -9.20 -6.54 14.15
CA TRP A 130 -8.11 -7.18 14.90
C TRP A 130 -8.39 -7.24 16.40
N ILE A 131 -8.94 -6.17 16.97
CA ILE A 131 -9.27 -6.11 18.41
C ILE A 131 -10.47 -6.99 18.75
N GLN A 132 -11.46 -7.07 17.86
CA GLN A 132 -12.70 -7.83 18.08
C GLN A 132 -12.56 -9.34 17.87
N HIS A 133 -11.49 -9.80 17.21
CA HIS A 133 -11.31 -11.20 16.85
C HIS A 133 -10.02 -11.76 17.45
N ASN A 134 -10.09 -12.97 17.97
CA ASN A 134 -8.91 -13.65 18.50
C ASN A 134 -7.99 -14.09 17.36
N PHE A 135 -6.77 -13.57 17.35
CA PHE A 135 -5.71 -13.97 16.43
C PHE A 135 -4.59 -14.69 17.17
N GLU A 136 -4.27 -15.89 16.71
CA GLU A 136 -3.02 -16.56 17.08
C GLU A 136 -1.85 -16.07 16.20
N ILE A 137 -0.63 -16.10 16.74
CA ILE A 137 0.60 -15.69 16.05
C ILE A 137 0.81 -16.36 14.69
N LYS A 138 0.32 -17.59 14.51
CA LYS A 138 0.37 -18.32 13.23
C LYS A 138 -0.35 -17.62 12.08
N HIS A 139 -1.36 -16.79 12.38
CA HIS A 139 -2.13 -16.02 11.40
C HIS A 139 -1.42 -14.75 10.94
N PHE A 140 -0.43 -14.27 11.69
CA PHE A 140 0.34 -13.11 11.31
C PHE A 140 1.08 -13.37 10.00
N ASN A 141 1.06 -12.41 9.10
CA ASN A 141 1.74 -12.45 7.81
C ASN A 141 2.04 -11.02 7.34
N PRO A 142 2.95 -10.80 6.39
CA PRO A 142 3.35 -9.46 5.97
C PRO A 142 2.21 -8.55 5.46
N ALA A 143 1.05 -9.09 5.05
CA ALA A 143 -0.08 -8.24 4.62
C ALA A 143 -0.63 -7.36 5.76
N TRP A 144 -0.36 -7.70 7.03
CA TRP A 144 -0.73 -6.88 8.19
C TRP A 144 -0.10 -5.48 8.18
N PHE A 145 1.00 -5.29 7.43
CA PHE A 145 1.64 -3.98 7.29
C PHE A 145 0.81 -3.02 6.42
N ILE A 146 0.05 -3.52 5.44
CA ILE A 146 -0.69 -2.70 4.46
C ILE A 146 -1.62 -1.67 5.13
N PRO A 147 -2.54 -2.04 6.06
CA PRO A 147 -3.52 -1.10 6.61
C PRO A 147 -2.95 -0.05 7.55
N VAL A 148 -1.86 -0.33 8.25
CA VAL A 148 -1.34 0.55 9.32
C VAL A 148 0.01 1.17 8.98
N VAL A 149 0.91 0.45 8.32
CA VAL A 149 2.21 0.99 7.89
C VAL A 149 2.08 1.73 6.56
N GLY A 150 1.03 1.44 5.79
CA GLY A 150 0.66 2.19 4.58
C GLY A 150 0.51 3.70 4.80
N ASN A 151 0.22 4.14 6.03
CA ASN A 151 0.14 5.55 6.39
C ASN A 151 1.44 6.34 6.11
N ILE A 152 2.61 5.68 6.08
CA ILE A 152 3.90 6.30 5.75
C ILE A 152 3.91 6.86 4.31
N LEU A 153 3.03 6.40 3.41
CA LEU A 153 2.92 6.95 2.04
C LEU A 153 2.26 8.33 1.98
N VAL A 154 1.39 8.65 2.93
CA VAL A 154 0.57 9.88 2.90
C VAL A 154 1.44 11.15 2.78
N PRO A 155 2.53 11.33 3.54
CA PRO A 155 3.36 12.53 3.48
C PRO A 155 4.17 12.70 2.20
N VAL A 156 4.38 11.64 1.39
CA VAL A 156 5.28 11.69 0.23
C VAL A 156 4.90 12.84 -0.72
N VAL A 157 3.61 13.04 -0.92
CA VAL A 157 3.05 14.20 -1.64
C VAL A 157 2.04 15.00 -0.79
N GLY A 158 1.61 14.45 0.34
CA GLY A 158 0.63 15.10 1.22
C GLY A 158 1.12 16.40 1.84
N VAL A 159 2.44 16.58 1.96
CA VAL A 159 3.05 17.85 2.42
C VAL A 159 2.70 19.04 1.53
N ASP A 160 2.36 18.83 0.26
CA ASP A 160 1.98 19.89 -0.68
C ASP A 160 0.46 20.08 -0.78
N TYR A 161 -0.33 19.11 -0.31
CA TYR A 161 -1.79 19.07 -0.50
C TYR A 161 -2.60 19.40 0.75
N ALA A 162 -1.97 19.35 1.91
CA ALA A 162 -2.63 19.51 3.19
C ALA A 162 -1.71 20.18 4.23
N PRO A 163 -2.25 20.71 5.34
CA PRO A 163 -1.44 21.21 6.44
C PRO A 163 -0.43 20.16 6.91
N LEU A 164 0.80 20.58 7.16
CA LEU A 164 1.92 19.70 7.53
C LEU A 164 1.61 18.79 8.74
N ALA A 165 0.75 19.24 9.66
CA ALA A 165 0.29 18.45 10.80
C ALA A 165 -0.38 17.12 10.39
N ILE A 166 -1.09 17.09 9.26
CA ILE A 166 -1.69 15.86 8.72
C ILE A 166 -0.59 14.89 8.33
N SER A 167 0.42 15.34 7.58
CA SER A 167 1.58 14.52 7.22
C SER A 167 2.30 13.97 8.44
N TYR A 168 2.52 14.77 9.49
CA TYR A 168 3.09 14.27 10.75
C TYR A 168 2.24 13.19 11.42
N PHE A 169 0.92 13.37 11.47
CA PHE A 169 0.01 12.39 12.07
C PHE A 169 0.12 11.02 11.37
N TYR A 170 -0.02 10.99 10.04
CA TYR A 170 0.05 9.73 9.29
C TYR A 170 1.45 9.11 9.32
N PHE A 171 2.51 9.92 9.26
CA PHE A 171 3.87 9.44 9.43
C PHE A 171 4.06 8.80 10.80
N ALA A 172 3.64 9.46 11.89
CA ALA A 172 3.78 8.96 13.25
C ALA A 172 3.03 7.64 13.46
N VAL A 173 1.77 7.56 13.02
CA VAL A 173 0.96 6.33 13.11
C VAL A 173 1.62 5.20 12.32
N GLY A 174 2.01 5.45 11.07
CA GLY A 174 2.63 4.46 10.21
C GLY A 174 3.97 3.95 10.76
N PHE A 175 4.80 4.85 11.26
CA PHE A 175 6.10 4.53 11.83
C PHE A 175 5.99 3.77 13.16
N PHE A 176 5.05 4.17 14.03
CA PHE A 176 4.75 3.47 15.27
C PHE A 176 4.34 2.01 14.99
N PHE A 177 3.37 1.80 14.11
CA PHE A 177 2.93 0.45 13.76
C PHE A 177 3.99 -0.34 13.02
N TRP A 178 4.87 0.31 12.24
CA TRP A 178 5.98 -0.37 11.61
C TRP A 178 6.88 -1.04 12.65
N ILE A 179 7.33 -0.32 13.66
CA ILE A 179 8.20 -0.88 14.72
C ILE A 179 7.50 -2.04 15.43
N VAL A 180 6.25 -1.84 15.86
CA VAL A 180 5.48 -2.85 16.60
C VAL A 180 5.27 -4.11 15.77
N LEU A 181 4.78 -3.98 14.53
CA LEU A 181 4.54 -5.13 13.65
C LEU A 181 5.82 -5.80 13.18
N PHE A 182 6.91 -5.05 13.02
CA PHE A 182 8.21 -5.60 12.66
C PHE A 182 8.79 -6.46 13.79
N THR A 183 8.66 -6.04 15.05
CA THR A 183 9.04 -6.88 16.20
C THR A 183 8.24 -8.18 16.23
N ILE A 184 6.92 -8.12 16.00
CA ILE A 184 6.06 -9.32 15.94
C ILE A 184 6.45 -10.20 14.76
N PHE A 185 6.75 -9.61 13.60
CA PHE A 185 7.21 -10.33 12.42
C PHE A 185 8.49 -11.12 12.71
N LEU A 186 9.50 -10.48 13.30
CA LEU A 186 10.76 -11.15 13.66
C LEU A 186 10.53 -12.26 14.67
N ASN A 187 9.71 -12.02 15.70
CA ASN A 187 9.37 -13.06 16.67
C ASN A 187 8.73 -14.28 15.99
N ARG A 188 7.80 -14.04 15.06
CA ARG A 188 7.17 -15.11 14.30
C ARG A 188 8.17 -15.84 13.40
N LEU A 189 9.05 -15.11 12.72
CA LEU A 189 10.00 -15.69 11.77
C LEU A 189 11.05 -16.56 12.46
N ILE A 190 11.54 -16.13 13.63
CA ILE A 190 12.65 -16.78 14.33
C ILE A 190 12.18 -17.92 15.25
N PHE A 191 11.06 -17.73 15.96
CA PHE A 191 10.66 -18.65 17.04
C PHE A 191 9.47 -19.56 16.69
N HIS A 192 8.85 -19.40 15.53
CA HIS A 192 7.66 -20.16 15.14
C HIS A 192 7.85 -20.86 13.78
N GLY A 193 6.94 -21.77 13.46
CA GLY A 193 6.93 -22.49 12.19
C GLY A 193 6.96 -21.55 10.98
N GLN A 194 7.70 -21.99 9.95
CA GLN A 194 7.88 -21.24 8.72
C GLN A 194 6.54 -20.82 8.10
N LEU A 195 6.52 -19.65 7.46
CA LEU A 195 5.35 -19.21 6.69
C LEU A 195 5.11 -20.20 5.55
N PRO A 196 3.84 -20.56 5.25
CA PRO A 196 3.51 -21.31 4.05
C PRO A 196 4.14 -20.66 2.81
N GLU A 197 4.65 -21.47 1.87
CA GLU A 197 5.41 -21.00 0.70
C GLU A 197 4.70 -19.90 -0.10
N LYS A 198 3.36 -19.98 -0.18
CA LYS A 198 2.50 -18.96 -0.83
C LYS A 198 2.62 -17.54 -0.25
N PHE A 199 3.18 -17.38 0.96
CA PHE A 199 3.40 -16.08 1.59
C PHE A 199 4.85 -15.60 1.51
N ILE A 200 5.79 -16.40 1.00
CA ILE A 200 7.19 -15.97 0.81
C ILE A 200 7.27 -14.69 -0.04
N PRO A 201 6.54 -14.53 -1.17
CA PRO A 201 6.56 -13.28 -1.94
C PRO A 201 6.11 -12.04 -1.16
N THR A 202 5.37 -12.22 -0.06
CA THR A 202 4.90 -11.09 0.76
C THR A 202 5.99 -10.51 1.65
N PHE A 203 7.16 -11.14 1.76
CA PHE A 203 8.29 -10.62 2.55
C PHE A 203 8.81 -9.30 1.96
N PHE A 204 8.67 -9.10 0.65
CA PHE A 204 9.01 -7.85 -0.02
C PHE A 204 8.22 -6.64 0.50
N ILE A 205 7.07 -6.86 1.16
CA ILE A 205 6.31 -5.78 1.84
C ILE A 205 7.16 -5.13 2.93
N ILE A 206 8.10 -5.86 3.53
CA ILE A 206 8.94 -5.40 4.64
C ILE A 206 10.06 -4.47 4.17
N LEU A 207 10.38 -4.48 2.87
CA LEU A 207 11.34 -3.54 2.28
C LEU A 207 10.78 -2.12 2.21
N ALA A 208 9.45 -1.99 2.10
CA ALA A 208 8.80 -0.72 1.82
C ALA A 208 8.88 0.30 2.98
N PRO A 209 8.65 -0.06 4.27
CA PRO A 209 8.62 0.91 5.36
C PRO A 209 9.88 1.77 5.53
N PRO A 210 11.12 1.23 5.57
CA PRO A 210 12.29 2.10 5.70
C PRO A 210 12.52 2.95 4.43
N ALA A 211 12.26 2.39 3.25
CA ALA A 211 12.47 3.09 1.97
C ALA A 211 11.49 4.26 1.78
N VAL A 212 10.20 3.98 1.97
CA VAL A 212 9.14 4.99 1.87
C VAL A 212 9.19 5.93 3.06
N GLY A 213 9.56 5.43 4.25
CA GLY A 213 9.78 6.23 5.45
C GLY A 213 10.84 7.28 5.25
N PHE A 214 11.97 6.91 4.63
CA PHE A 214 13.02 7.86 4.25
C PHE A 214 12.48 8.95 3.33
N ILE A 215 11.76 8.57 2.26
CA ILE A 215 11.18 9.53 1.30
C ILE A 215 10.20 10.47 2.00
N ALA A 216 9.26 9.93 2.77
CA ALA A 216 8.25 10.70 3.50
C ALA A 216 8.89 11.64 4.53
N TYR A 217 9.89 11.16 5.27
CA TYR A 217 10.62 11.99 6.23
C TYR A 217 11.34 13.14 5.54
N MET A 218 12.08 12.88 4.45
CA MET A 218 12.73 13.92 3.66
C MET A 218 11.75 14.97 3.13
N ARG A 219 10.50 14.58 2.81
CA ARG A 219 9.44 15.50 2.39
C ARG A 219 8.91 16.35 3.54
N ILE A 220 8.82 15.79 4.75
CA ILE A 220 8.34 16.48 5.96
C ILE A 220 9.40 17.43 6.52
N SER A 221 10.63 16.95 6.72
CA SER A 221 11.69 17.68 7.41
C SER A 221 12.51 18.57 6.49
N ALA A 222 12.56 18.24 5.20
CA ALA A 222 13.47 18.83 4.22
C ALA A 222 14.95 18.82 4.68
N SER A 223 15.33 17.88 5.56
CA SER A 223 16.66 17.81 6.16
C SER A 223 17.30 16.44 6.00
N TRP A 224 18.54 16.42 5.53
CA TRP A 224 19.40 15.23 5.52
C TRP A 224 20.12 15.08 6.87
N ASP A 225 19.39 14.62 7.87
CA ASP A 225 19.90 14.46 9.24
C ASP A 225 20.20 12.98 9.58
N GLY A 226 20.57 12.71 10.83
CA GLY A 226 20.88 11.37 11.29
C GLY A 226 19.71 10.39 11.15
N PHE A 227 18.46 10.87 11.27
CA PHE A 227 17.28 10.03 11.13
C PHE A 227 17.01 9.68 9.66
N ALA A 228 17.16 10.62 8.74
CA ALA A 228 17.11 10.34 7.30
C ALA A 228 18.16 9.29 6.90
N VAL A 229 19.40 9.47 7.36
CA VAL A 229 20.50 8.51 7.12
C VAL A 229 20.18 7.13 7.69
N PHE A 230 19.66 7.06 8.92
CA PHE A 230 19.24 5.81 9.53
C PHE A 230 18.21 5.06 8.67
N LEU A 231 17.15 5.72 8.22
CA LEU A 231 16.12 5.09 7.38
C LEU A 231 16.67 4.61 6.03
N LEU A 232 17.59 5.36 5.44
CA LEU A 232 18.25 4.97 4.20
C LEU A 232 19.12 3.72 4.39
N PHE A 233 19.95 3.67 5.43
CA PHE A 233 20.79 2.50 5.70
C PHE A 233 19.96 1.27 6.11
N MET A 234 18.87 1.46 6.84
CA MET A 234 17.90 0.38 7.10
C MET A 234 17.31 -0.16 5.79
N THR A 235 17.05 0.71 4.81
CA THR A 235 16.59 0.28 3.48
C THR A 235 17.63 -0.59 2.80
N TYR A 236 18.89 -0.16 2.78
CA TYR A 236 19.98 -0.93 2.17
C TYR A 236 20.24 -2.26 2.85
N PHE A 237 20.03 -2.36 4.17
CA PHE A 237 20.18 -3.62 4.88
C PHE A 237 19.19 -4.71 4.42
N PHE A 238 17.98 -4.33 3.98
CA PHE A 238 16.96 -5.29 3.59
C PHE A 238 16.99 -5.70 2.11
N ILE A 239 17.74 -4.99 1.26
CA ILE A 239 17.88 -5.27 -0.19
C ILE A 239 19.09 -6.18 -0.40
#